data_AF-A0A5K4F6C0-F1
#
_entry.id   AF-A0A5K4F6C0-F1
#
_cell.length_a   1.000
_cell.length_b   1.000
_cell.length_c   1.000
_cell.angle_alpha   90.00
_cell.angle_beta   90.00
_cell.angle_gamma   90.00
#
_symmetry.space_group_name_H-M   'P 1'
#
loop_
_entity.id
_entity.type
_entity.pdbx_description
1 polymer ?
#
loop_
_entity_poly.entity_id
_entity_poly.type
_entity_poly.pdbx_seq_one_letter_code
_entity_poly.pdbx_strand_id
1 'polypeptide(L)'
;MLAQMVNLQSGITVISLPQASDIPTPGTGVFIVGYGRDDNDRDPSRKNGGILKKGRATIMECRHATNGNPICVKAGQNFGQLPAPGDSGGPLLPSPQGPVLGVVSHGVTLPNLPDIIVEYASVARMLDFVRSNI
;
A
#
# COMPACT_ATOMS: atom_id res chain seq x y z
N MET A 1 17.56 -9.64 -1.66
CA MET A 1 18.83 -9.03 -1.17
C MET A 1 19.37 -8.09 -2.24
N LEU A 2 19.83 -6.89 -1.87
CA LEU A 2 20.42 -5.93 -2.83
C LEU A 2 21.84 -6.36 -3.20
N ALA A 3 22.29 -6.01 -4.42
CA ALA A 3 23.65 -6.30 -4.86
C ALA A 3 24.72 -5.50 -4.09
N GLN A 4 24.35 -4.32 -3.57
CA GLN A 4 25.22 -3.45 -2.77
C GLN A 4 24.39 -2.78 -1.66
N MET A 5 25.03 -2.46 -0.54
CA MET A 5 24.41 -1.68 0.52
C MET A 5 24.15 -0.25 0.05
N VAL A 6 23.06 0.33 0.54
CA VAL A 6 22.67 1.70 0.23
C VAL A 6 23.25 2.65 1.28
N ASN A 7 23.78 3.79 0.86
CA ASN A 7 24.22 4.83 1.78
C ASN A 7 23.00 5.54 2.40
N LEU A 8 22.73 5.28 3.68
CA LEU A 8 21.58 5.89 4.38
C LEU A 8 21.78 7.39 4.68
N GLN A 9 22.97 7.95 4.46
CA GLN A 9 23.22 9.39 4.64
C GLN A 9 22.67 10.25 3.48
N SER A 10 22.30 9.64 2.35
CA SER A 10 21.90 10.37 1.12
C SER A 10 20.38 10.52 0.96
N GLY A 11 19.68 10.97 2.00
CA GLY A 11 18.23 11.21 1.93
C GLY A 11 17.37 9.93 1.84
N ILE A 12 17.93 8.79 2.24
CA ILE A 12 17.25 7.49 2.25
C ILE A 12 16.99 7.09 3.70
N THR A 13 15.75 6.75 4.01
CA THR A 13 15.35 6.27 5.34
C THR A 13 14.73 4.89 5.21
N VAL A 14 15.14 3.98 6.10
CA VAL A 14 14.54 2.65 6.21
C VAL A 14 13.27 2.76 7.05
N ILE A 15 12.18 2.20 6.55
CA ILE A 15 10.91 2.07 7.29
C ILE A 15 10.90 0.77 8.09
N SER A 16 10.29 0.79 9.27
CA SER A 16 10.28 -0.36 10.17
C SER A 16 9.32 -1.45 9.72
N LEU A 17 9.57 -2.67 10.19
CA LEU A 17 8.56 -3.72 10.19
C LEU A 17 7.50 -3.43 11.27
N PRO A 18 6.24 -3.79 11.03
CA PRO A 18 5.20 -3.77 12.06
C PRO A 18 5.50 -4.80 13.15
N GLN A 19 4.88 -4.62 14.31
CA GLN A 19 4.73 -5.70 15.28
C GLN A 19 3.64 -6.67 14.85
N ALA A 20 3.66 -7.89 15.37
CA ALA A 20 2.60 -8.88 15.11
C ALA A 20 1.21 -8.39 15.55
N SER A 21 1.15 -7.46 16.51
CA SER A 21 -0.07 -6.80 16.98
C SER A 21 -0.58 -5.68 16.07
N ASP A 22 0.23 -5.19 15.13
CA ASP A 22 -0.11 -4.03 14.29
C ASP A 22 -0.97 -4.45 13.08
N ILE A 23 -1.89 -5.39 13.28
CA ILE A 23 -2.90 -5.73 12.29
C ILE A 23 -3.96 -4.64 12.34
N PRO A 24 -4.15 -3.84 11.26
CA PRO A 24 -5.07 -2.72 11.30
C PRO A 24 -6.52 -3.20 11.33
N THR A 25 -7.38 -2.42 11.99
CA THR A 25 -8.81 -2.69 12.06
C THR A 25 -9.57 -1.95 10.95
N PRO A 26 -10.77 -2.42 10.55
CA PRO A 26 -11.62 -1.68 9.64
C PRO A 26 -11.89 -0.26 10.15
N GLY A 27 -11.92 0.71 9.23
CA GLY A 27 -12.05 2.12 9.54
C GLY A 27 -10.72 2.84 9.79
N THR A 28 -9.60 2.12 9.97
CA THR A 28 -8.28 2.74 10.07
C THR A 28 -7.93 3.50 8.78
N GLY A 29 -7.55 4.77 8.90
CA GLY A 29 -7.01 5.56 7.81
C GLY A 29 -5.55 5.22 7.55
N VAL A 30 -5.19 5.06 6.27
CA VAL A 30 -3.85 4.68 5.82
C VAL A 30 -3.43 5.48 4.60
N PHE A 31 -2.14 5.39 4.27
CA PHE A 31 -1.53 6.00 3.10
C PHE A 31 -1.09 4.93 2.11
N ILE A 32 -1.31 5.25 0.84
CA ILE A 32 -0.82 4.50 -0.30
C ILE A 32 0.13 5.41 -1.08
N VAL A 33 1.19 4.83 -1.62
CA VAL A 33 2.18 5.57 -2.41
C VAL A 33 2.60 4.77 -3.64
N GLY A 34 3.00 5.47 -4.69
CA GLY A 34 3.41 4.86 -5.95
C GLY A 34 3.74 5.90 -7.00
N TYR A 35 4.40 5.45 -8.05
CA TYR A 35 4.74 6.21 -9.25
C TYR A 35 3.84 5.86 -10.43
N GLY A 36 3.01 4.83 -10.36
CA GLY A 36 2.26 4.32 -11.50
C GLY A 36 1.20 5.26 -12.07
N ARG A 37 0.37 4.68 -12.91
CA ARG A 37 -0.63 5.41 -13.68
C ARG A 37 -1.66 6.07 -12.77
N ASP A 38 -1.90 7.35 -12.99
CA ASP A 38 -2.96 8.11 -12.33
C ASP A 38 -3.63 9.03 -13.35
N ASP A 39 -4.78 8.57 -13.82
CA ASP A 39 -5.59 9.25 -14.84
C ASP A 39 -6.22 10.56 -14.33
N ASN A 40 -6.22 10.79 -13.02
CA ASN A 40 -6.74 12.00 -12.37
C ASN A 40 -5.68 13.09 -12.19
N ASP A 41 -4.43 12.86 -12.60
CA ASP A 41 -3.41 13.91 -12.58
C ASP A 41 -3.79 15.06 -13.53
N ARG A 42 -3.66 16.29 -13.04
CA ARG A 42 -3.97 17.50 -13.81
C ARG A 42 -2.91 17.77 -14.87
N ASP A 43 -1.69 17.28 -14.67
CA ASP A 43 -0.62 17.36 -15.64
C ASP A 43 -0.59 16.06 -16.48
N PRO A 44 -0.95 16.12 -17.78
CA PRO A 44 -0.95 14.94 -18.65
C PRO A 44 0.39 14.21 -18.70
N SER A 45 1.52 14.92 -18.51
CA SER A 45 2.86 14.32 -18.53
C SER A 45 3.12 13.40 -17.33
N ARG A 46 2.35 13.55 -16.24
CA ARG A 46 2.49 12.80 -14.98
C ARG A 46 1.50 11.64 -14.86
N LYS A 47 0.60 11.47 -15.83
CA LYS A 47 -0.41 10.40 -15.80
C LYS A 47 0.18 9.01 -15.90
N ASN A 48 1.30 8.85 -16.61
CA ASN A 48 1.99 7.57 -16.75
C ASN A 48 3.19 7.44 -15.79
N GLY A 49 3.25 8.28 -14.76
CA GLY A 49 4.24 8.25 -13.70
C GLY A 49 5.31 9.35 -13.76
N GLY A 50 6.48 9.06 -13.18
CA GLY A 50 7.62 9.99 -13.12
C GLY A 50 7.69 10.88 -11.87
N ILE A 51 6.64 10.90 -11.05
CA ILE A 51 6.62 11.57 -9.75
C ILE A 51 5.99 10.64 -8.72
N LEU A 52 6.51 10.65 -7.48
CA LEU A 52 5.91 9.91 -6.39
C LEU A 52 4.58 10.56 -6.01
N LYS A 53 3.53 9.75 -5.99
CA LYS A 53 2.18 10.16 -5.61
C LYS A 53 1.79 9.54 -4.28
N LYS A 54 0.90 10.22 -3.57
CA LYS A 54 0.39 9.82 -2.26
C LYS A 54 -1.13 9.88 -2.27
N GLY A 55 -1.77 8.78 -1.93
CA GLY A 55 -3.21 8.69 -1.70
C GLY A 55 -3.53 8.45 -0.23
N ARG A 56 -4.78 8.75 0.16
CA ARG A 56 -5.37 8.28 1.41
C ARG A 56 -6.29 7.11 1.09
N ALA A 57 -6.36 6.16 2.00
CA ALA A 57 -7.27 5.03 1.89
C ALA A 57 -7.77 4.61 3.27
N THR A 58 -8.77 3.73 3.30
CA THR A 58 -9.39 3.24 4.52
C THR A 58 -9.39 1.71 4.51
N ILE A 59 -8.95 1.12 5.61
CA ILE A 59 -9.05 -0.32 5.83
C ILE A 59 -10.52 -0.71 5.94
N MET A 60 -10.90 -1.81 5.33
CA MET A 60 -12.25 -2.35 5.41
C MET A 60 -12.23 -3.86 5.62
N GLU A 61 -13.35 -4.39 6.07
CA GLU A 61 -13.57 -5.84 6.04
C GLU A 61 -13.48 -6.37 4.62
N CYS A 62 -12.82 -7.51 4.45
CA CYS A 62 -12.81 -8.23 3.19
C CYS A 62 -14.19 -8.87 2.98
N ARG A 63 -14.95 -8.37 1.99
CA ARG A 63 -16.34 -8.78 1.73
C ARG A 63 -16.45 -9.82 0.61
N HIS A 64 -15.40 -10.63 0.44
CA HIS A 64 -15.28 -11.66 -0.58
C HIS A 64 -14.36 -12.78 -0.09
N ALA A 65 -14.37 -13.91 -0.78
CA ALA A 65 -13.45 -15.00 -0.47
C ALA A 65 -12.01 -14.57 -0.75
N THR A 66 -11.15 -14.63 0.25
CA THR A 66 -9.74 -14.23 0.17
C THR A 66 -8.82 -15.40 0.50
N ASN A 67 -7.62 -15.40 -0.09
CA ASN A 67 -6.54 -16.31 0.31
C ASN A 67 -5.51 -15.58 1.17
N GLY A 68 -4.93 -16.27 2.17
CA GLY A 68 -3.80 -15.73 2.95
C GLY A 68 -4.14 -14.65 3.98
N ASN A 69 -5.42 -14.39 4.26
CA ASN A 69 -5.89 -13.35 5.19
C ASN A 69 -5.25 -11.98 4.87
N PRO A 70 -5.66 -11.35 3.75
CA PRO A 70 -5.12 -10.07 3.32
C PRO A 70 -5.66 -8.92 4.18
N ILE A 71 -5.16 -7.71 3.91
CA ILE A 71 -5.76 -6.46 4.35
C ILE A 71 -6.54 -5.89 3.16
N CYS A 72 -7.85 -5.69 3.33
CA CYS A 72 -8.67 -5.06 2.30
C CYS A 72 -8.72 -3.55 2.50
N VAL A 73 -8.50 -2.82 1.41
CA VAL A 73 -8.36 -1.37 1.43
C VAL A 73 -9.27 -0.76 0.37
N LYS A 74 -9.95 0.32 0.75
CA LYS A 74 -10.68 1.19 -0.16
C LYS A 74 -9.93 2.50 -0.34
N ALA A 75 -9.53 2.81 -1.57
CA ALA A 75 -8.90 4.09 -1.89
C ALA A 75 -9.89 5.25 -1.68
N GLY A 76 -9.37 6.40 -1.22
CA GLY A 76 -10.15 7.62 -1.11
C GLY A 76 -10.41 8.24 -2.49
N GLN A 77 -11.59 8.83 -2.68
CA GLN A 77 -12.02 9.37 -3.97
C GLN A 77 -11.55 10.82 -4.26
N ASN A 78 -10.53 11.32 -3.57
CA ASN A 78 -10.13 12.72 -3.72
C ASN A 78 -9.32 12.94 -5.01
N PHE A 79 -9.63 14.00 -5.76
CA PHE A 79 -8.83 14.45 -6.89
C PHE A 79 -7.37 14.75 -6.48
N GLY A 80 -6.41 14.33 -7.30
CA GLY A 80 -4.97 14.47 -7.04
C GLY A 80 -4.40 13.43 -6.06
N GLN A 81 -5.21 12.45 -5.65
CA GLN A 81 -4.74 11.24 -4.99
C GLN A 81 -4.65 10.10 -6.01
N LEU A 82 -3.78 9.12 -5.76
CA LEU A 82 -3.72 7.89 -6.53
C LEU A 82 -5.12 7.25 -6.58
N PRO A 83 -5.73 7.07 -7.77
CA PRO A 83 -7.03 6.38 -7.90
C PRO A 83 -6.90 4.88 -7.63
N ALA A 84 -5.68 4.38 -7.81
CA ALA A 84 -5.27 3.00 -7.69
C ALA A 84 -4.53 2.78 -6.36
N PRO A 85 -4.35 1.53 -5.90
CA PRO A 85 -3.69 1.18 -4.62
C PRO A 85 -2.23 1.62 -4.42
N GLY A 86 -1.66 2.39 -5.34
CA GLY A 86 -0.22 2.40 -5.56
C GLY A 86 0.18 1.26 -6.50
N ASP A 87 1.48 1.02 -6.56
CA ASP A 87 2.07 0.06 -7.48
C ASP A 87 2.18 -1.33 -6.85
N SER A 88 2.18 -2.38 -7.67
CA SER A 88 2.44 -3.76 -7.22
C SER A 88 3.75 -3.82 -6.42
N GLY A 89 3.71 -4.38 -5.21
CA GLY A 89 4.85 -4.40 -4.29
C GLY A 89 5.04 -3.12 -3.47
N GLY A 90 4.21 -2.09 -3.67
CA GLY A 90 4.23 -0.84 -2.91
C GLY A 90 3.72 -1.01 -1.47
N PRO A 91 4.12 -0.12 -0.54
CA PRO A 91 3.75 -0.24 0.87
C PRO A 91 2.39 0.39 1.19
N LEU A 92 1.69 -0.22 2.16
CA LEU A 92 0.58 0.36 2.90
C LEU A 92 1.09 0.90 4.22
N LEU A 93 0.86 2.18 4.49
CA LEU A 93 1.51 2.88 5.59
C LEU A 93 0.48 3.53 6.54
N PRO A 94 0.66 3.48 7.87
CA PRO A 94 -0.20 4.22 8.80
C PRO A 94 0.15 5.71 8.84
N SER A 95 1.40 6.05 8.51
CA SER A 95 1.94 7.40 8.40
C SER A 95 3.11 7.40 7.41
N PRO A 96 3.55 8.55 6.87
CA PRO A 96 4.61 8.58 5.86
C PRO A 96 5.96 7.97 6.28
N GLN A 97 6.22 7.84 7.59
CA GLN A 97 7.40 7.20 8.17
C GLN A 97 7.04 6.00 9.07
N GLY A 98 5.80 5.52 8.99
CA GLY A 98 5.31 4.41 9.79
C GLY A 98 5.79 3.05 9.28
N PRO A 99 5.53 1.97 10.04
CA PRO A 99 5.85 0.62 9.60
C PRO A 99 5.05 0.23 8.36
N VAL A 100 5.56 -0.76 7.60
CA VAL A 100 4.84 -1.33 6.45
C VAL A 100 3.75 -2.26 6.95
N LEU A 101 2.48 -1.84 6.95
CA LEU A 101 1.36 -2.70 7.39
C LEU A 101 1.08 -3.82 6.39
N GLY A 102 1.18 -3.48 5.10
CA GLY A 102 0.87 -4.38 4.01
C GLY A 102 1.63 -4.04 2.74
N VAL A 103 1.64 -4.96 1.80
CA VAL A 103 2.26 -4.81 0.48
C VAL A 103 1.19 -5.02 -0.59
N VAL A 104 1.09 -4.12 -1.56
CA VAL A 104 0.09 -4.21 -2.65
C VAL A 104 0.26 -5.55 -3.35
N SER A 105 -0.80 -6.37 -3.34
CA SER A 105 -0.83 -7.69 -3.99
C SER A 105 -1.68 -7.64 -5.26
N HIS A 106 -2.99 -7.40 -5.10
CA HIS A 106 -3.91 -7.40 -6.23
C HIS A 106 -5.15 -6.54 -5.99
N GLY A 107 -5.72 -6.02 -7.08
CA GLY A 107 -7.01 -5.36 -7.07
C GLY A 107 -8.15 -6.35 -7.35
N VAL A 108 -9.25 -6.21 -6.63
CA VAL A 108 -10.50 -6.93 -6.83
C VAL A 108 -11.60 -5.92 -7.12
N THR A 109 -12.27 -6.08 -8.26
CA THR A 109 -13.50 -5.35 -8.56
C THR A 109 -14.68 -6.21 -8.13
N LEU A 110 -15.53 -5.70 -7.24
CA LEU A 110 -16.70 -6.43 -6.74
C LEU A 110 -17.98 -5.86 -7.34
N PRO A 111 -18.93 -6.69 -7.80
CA PRO A 111 -20.16 -6.22 -8.47
C PRO A 111 -21.00 -5.24 -7.65
N ASN A 112 -20.96 -5.37 -6.32
CA ASN A 112 -21.80 -4.62 -5.39
C ASN A 112 -21.05 -3.49 -4.67
N LEU A 113 -19.84 -3.17 -5.10
CA LEU A 113 -19.08 -2.04 -4.58
C LEU A 113 -18.65 -1.16 -5.75
N PRO A 114 -18.93 0.15 -5.69
CA PRO A 114 -18.63 1.05 -6.80
C PRO A 114 -17.12 1.23 -7.02
N ASP A 115 -16.30 0.82 -6.04
CA ASP A 115 -14.87 1.05 -6.01
C ASP A 115 -14.08 -0.26 -5.95
N ILE A 116 -12.89 -0.26 -6.54
CA ILE A 116 -11.94 -1.37 -6.48
C ILE A 116 -11.53 -1.57 -5.00
N ILE A 117 -11.74 -2.78 -4.48
CA ILE A 117 -11.08 -3.21 -3.24
C ILE A 117 -9.70 -3.68 -3.60
N VAL A 118 -8.71 -3.31 -2.81
CA VAL A 118 -7.35 -3.81 -3.01
C VAL A 118 -6.97 -4.67 -1.83
N GLU A 119 -6.46 -5.85 -2.13
CA GLU A 119 -5.87 -6.74 -1.17
C GLU A 119 -4.37 -6.47 -1.05
N TYR A 120 -3.94 -6.24 0.18
CA TYR A 120 -2.54 -6.15 0.56
C TYR A 120 -2.16 -7.41 1.32
N ALA A 121 -1.00 -7.98 0.99
CA ALA A 121 -0.40 -9.01 1.83
C ALA A 121 -0.07 -8.40 3.20
N SER A 122 -0.52 -9.02 4.29
CA SER A 122 -0.31 -8.48 5.64
C SER A 122 1.10 -8.77 6.13
N VAL A 123 1.92 -7.72 6.31
CA VAL A 123 3.31 -7.89 6.77
C VAL A 123 3.34 -8.39 8.21
N ALA A 124 2.45 -7.91 9.08
CA ALA A 124 2.34 -8.38 10.46
C ALA A 124 2.08 -9.90 10.54
N ARG A 125 1.25 -10.45 9.63
CA ARG A 125 0.96 -11.89 9.55
C ARG A 125 2.09 -12.71 8.92
N MET A 126 2.95 -12.07 8.13
CA MET A 126 4.11 -12.69 7.49
C MET A 126 5.42 -12.38 8.22
N LEU A 127 5.36 -11.81 9.43
CA LEU A 127 6.52 -11.24 10.10
C LEU A 127 7.63 -12.25 10.36
N ASP A 128 7.28 -13.48 10.75
CA ASP A 128 8.25 -14.56 10.96
C ASP A 128 8.96 -14.92 9.66
N PHE A 129 8.20 -15.09 8.57
CA PHE A 129 8.77 -15.35 7.25
C PHE A 129 9.70 -14.23 6.81
N VAL A 130 9.30 -12.96 6.97
CA VAL A 130 10.15 -11.81 6.62
C VAL A 130 11.43 -11.82 7.44
N ARG A 131 11.34 -11.98 8.77
CA ARG A 131 12.50 -12.00 9.67
C ARG A 131 13.47 -13.14 9.39
N SER A 132 12.98 -14.29 8.91
CA SER A 132 13.82 -15.43 8.54
C SER A 132 14.50 -15.29 7.17
N ASN A 133 14.16 -14.29 6.36
CA ASN A 133 14.64 -14.13 4.98
C ASN A 133 15.29 -12.77 4.67
N ILE A 134 15.52 -11.93 5.69
CA ILE A 134 16.31 -10.69 5.59
C ILE A 134 17.76 -10.94 5.98
#